data_AF-A0A1A9Z150-F1
#
_entry.id   AF-A0A1A9Z150-F1
#
_cell.length_a   1.000
_cell.length_b   1.000
_cell.length_c   1.000
_cell.angle_alpha   90.00
_cell.angle_beta   90.00
_cell.angle_gamma   90.00
#
_symmetry.space_group_name_H-M   'P 1'
#
loop_
_entity.id
_entity.type
_entity.pdbx_description
1 polymer ?
#
loop_
_entity_poly.entity_id
_entity_poly.type
_entity_poly.pdbx_seq_one_letter_code
_entity_poly.pdbx_strand_id
1 'polypeptide(L)'
;MHIKLTYIGRSEASSTATGYLSVYQNEQNEIIRTALDIAYLKVPDLPESVTDATVSNWKKNLGDFVESGEILVELETDKVVLEVPSPDSGKLVEIYYNNSELVSSRQKLASLDISAINKNLIKEKIKGLKDFPEINATIDGEDIVYRNYFNINIAVSTPKGLVTPVLKYADKMSIIDIETKIKDFAIRGKNNKLSMDDLEGGGFTITNGGIFGSMLSTPIINPPQSAILGIHAIKDRAVVIDKKIVITPMTYLALSYDHRLIDGKEAASFLVTVKNMLENPIRMLLNI
;
A
#
# COMPACT_ATOMS: atom_id res chain seq x y z
N MET A 1 8.63 -38.81 35.78
CA MET A 1 8.59 -37.89 34.62
C MET A 1 9.56 -36.76 34.90
N HIS A 2 10.80 -36.87 34.42
CA HIS A 2 11.85 -35.87 34.69
C HIS A 2 11.70 -34.71 33.70
N ILE A 3 11.33 -33.54 34.21
CA ILE A 3 11.38 -32.29 33.44
C ILE A 3 12.83 -31.82 33.46
N LYS A 4 13.48 -31.90 32.30
CA LYS A 4 14.84 -31.38 32.09
C LYS A 4 14.73 -29.88 31.83
N LEU A 5 14.86 -29.07 32.88
CA LEU A 5 14.98 -27.61 32.74
C LEU A 5 16.35 -27.30 32.12
N THR A 6 16.36 -27.02 30.83
CA THR A 6 17.55 -26.53 30.13
C THR A 6 17.54 -25.01 30.23
N TYR A 7 18.52 -24.45 30.94
CA TYR A 7 18.72 -23.01 30.98
C TYR A 7 19.30 -22.59 29.63
N ILE A 8 18.47 -22.04 28.75
CA ILE A 8 18.94 -21.42 27.51
C ILE A 8 19.65 -20.13 27.92
N GLY A 9 20.94 -20.02 27.60
CA GLY A 9 21.75 -18.83 27.91
C GLY A 9 21.08 -17.56 27.42
N ARG A 10 21.42 -16.42 28.05
CA ARG A 10 20.94 -15.07 27.70
C ARG A 10 20.78 -14.96 26.18
N SER A 11 19.53 -14.97 25.69
CA SER A 11 19.27 -14.47 24.36
C SER A 11 19.75 -13.03 24.36
N GLU A 12 20.63 -12.66 23.44
CA GLU A 12 20.80 -11.24 23.11
C GLU A 12 19.39 -10.67 22.98
N ALA A 13 19.06 -9.67 23.81
CA ALA A 13 17.76 -9.04 23.74
C ALA A 13 17.55 -8.63 22.28
N SER A 14 16.42 -9.02 21.69
CA SER A 14 16.03 -8.53 20.37
C SER A 14 16.18 -7.02 20.40
N SER A 15 17.15 -6.48 19.68
CA SER A 15 17.34 -5.02 19.58
C SER A 15 16.23 -4.37 18.80
N THR A 16 15.26 -5.12 18.28
CA THR A 16 14.12 -4.57 17.58
C THR A 16 13.08 -4.02 18.54
N ALA A 17 12.65 -2.78 18.30
CA ALA A 17 11.48 -2.17 18.91
C ALA A 17 10.50 -1.72 17.82
N THR A 18 9.23 -1.52 18.20
CA THR A 18 8.18 -1.14 17.24
C THR A 18 7.32 -0.02 17.79
N GLY A 19 7.29 1.09 17.07
CA GLY A 19 6.37 2.19 17.32
C GLY A 19 5.09 2.03 16.50
N TYR A 20 3.94 2.35 17.08
CA TYR A 20 2.64 2.35 16.41
C TYR A 20 2.04 3.74 16.40
N LEU A 21 1.41 4.12 15.30
CA LEU A 21 0.72 5.39 15.17
C LEU A 21 -0.52 5.24 14.29
N SER A 22 -1.62 5.84 14.71
CA SER A 22 -2.82 5.91 13.88
C SER A 22 -2.82 7.14 12.99
N VAL A 23 -3.40 6.99 11.81
CA VAL A 23 -3.62 8.04 10.82
C VAL A 23 -5.09 8.03 10.45
N TYR A 24 -5.74 9.19 10.49
CA TYR A 24 -7.17 9.32 10.18
C TYR A 24 -7.43 10.52 9.28
N GLN A 25 -8.53 10.47 8.51
CA GLN A 25 -8.93 11.57 7.64
C GLN A 25 -9.69 12.66 8.43
N ASN A 26 -9.37 13.94 8.19
CA ASN A 26 -10.05 15.11 8.77
C ASN A 26 -10.82 15.88 7.68
N GLU A 27 -12.00 16.42 8.02
CA GLU A 27 -12.88 17.22 7.15
C GLU A 27 -12.23 18.52 6.63
N GLN A 28 -11.24 19.08 7.34
CA GLN A 28 -10.43 20.22 6.84
C GLN A 28 -9.50 19.85 5.68
N ASN A 29 -9.41 18.55 5.34
CA ASN A 29 -8.59 17.99 4.28
C ASN A 29 -9.46 17.23 3.26
N GLU A 30 -10.32 17.96 2.54
CA GLU A 30 -11.13 17.40 1.44
C GLU A 30 -10.31 16.80 0.28
N ILE A 31 -8.98 16.86 0.30
CA ILE A 31 -8.10 16.39 -0.78
C ILE A 31 -7.45 15.03 -0.44
N ILE A 32 -8.27 14.05 -0.07
CA ILE A 32 -7.97 12.63 -0.37
C ILE A 32 -9.14 11.97 -1.12
N ARG A 33 -10.34 12.60 -1.17
CA ARG A 33 -11.30 12.26 -2.24
C ARG A 33 -10.84 12.78 -3.61
N THR A 34 -10.06 13.87 -3.66
CA THR A 34 -9.56 14.45 -4.93
C THR A 34 -8.22 13.87 -5.41
N ALA A 35 -7.71 12.83 -4.75
CA ALA A 35 -6.65 11.98 -5.29
C ALA A 35 -6.99 10.49 -5.10
N LEU A 36 -8.29 10.16 -5.15
CA LEU A 36 -8.69 8.80 -5.47
C LEU A 36 -8.20 8.53 -6.90
N ASP A 37 -7.16 7.71 -7.04
CA ASP A 37 -6.99 7.00 -8.30
C ASP A 37 -8.15 6.03 -8.40
N ILE A 38 -9.19 6.48 -9.09
CA ILE A 38 -10.30 5.65 -9.47
C ILE A 38 -9.98 5.05 -10.83
N ALA A 39 -9.75 3.74 -10.83
CA ALA A 39 -9.84 2.97 -12.07
C ALA A 39 -11.33 2.72 -12.34
N TYR A 40 -11.76 3.00 -13.56
CA TYR A 40 -13.14 2.75 -13.98
C TYR A 40 -13.21 1.41 -14.72
N LEU A 41 -14.03 0.50 -14.20
CA LEU A 41 -14.50 -0.65 -14.97
C LEU A 41 -15.49 -0.14 -16.00
N LYS A 42 -15.30 -0.44 -17.29
CA LYS A 42 -16.18 0.01 -18.37
C LYS A 42 -16.74 -1.17 -19.15
N VAL A 43 -17.91 -0.98 -19.74
CA VAL A 43 -18.48 -1.89 -20.73
C VAL A 43 -17.50 -1.99 -21.91
N PRO A 44 -17.14 -3.21 -22.36
CA PRO A 44 -16.27 -3.39 -23.52
C PRO A 44 -16.94 -2.90 -24.81
N ASP A 45 -16.18 -2.87 -25.91
CA ASP A 45 -16.77 -2.65 -27.22
C ASP A 45 -17.74 -3.81 -27.53
N LEU A 46 -19.01 -3.46 -27.78
CA LEU A 46 -20.06 -4.43 -28.11
C LEU A 46 -19.97 -4.80 -29.61
N PRO A 47 -20.42 -5.99 -30.03
CA PRO A 47 -20.50 -6.35 -31.44
C PRO A 47 -21.32 -5.34 -32.25
N GLU A 48 -20.96 -5.06 -33.51
CA GLU A 48 -21.57 -3.99 -34.35
C GLU A 48 -23.11 -4.01 -34.41
N SER A 49 -23.73 -5.18 -34.24
CA SER A 49 -25.19 -5.35 -34.31
C SER A 49 -25.92 -5.18 -32.97
N VAL A 50 -25.21 -4.87 -31.87
CA VAL A 50 -25.76 -4.84 -30.51
C VAL A 50 -25.54 -3.46 -29.90
N THR A 51 -26.64 -2.78 -29.53
CA THR A 51 -26.58 -1.44 -28.94
C THR A 51 -26.30 -1.47 -27.44
N ASP A 52 -26.85 -2.47 -26.74
CA ASP A 52 -26.87 -2.53 -25.28
C ASP A 52 -26.64 -3.97 -24.80
N ALA A 53 -26.07 -4.09 -23.60
CA ALA A 53 -25.91 -5.34 -22.88
C ALA A 53 -26.65 -5.26 -21.53
N THR A 54 -27.06 -6.41 -21.00
CA THR A 54 -27.68 -6.50 -19.68
C THR A 54 -26.66 -6.94 -18.65
N VAL A 55 -26.60 -6.28 -17.50
CA VAL A 55 -25.76 -6.73 -16.37
C VAL A 55 -26.35 -8.02 -15.81
N SER A 56 -25.68 -9.15 -15.98
CA SER A 56 -26.21 -10.47 -15.58
C SER A 56 -25.87 -10.78 -14.13
N ASN A 57 -24.58 -10.80 -13.79
CA ASN A 57 -24.14 -11.20 -12.45
C ASN A 57 -22.81 -10.55 -12.03
N TRP A 58 -22.83 -9.82 -10.91
CA TRP A 58 -21.62 -9.36 -10.21
C TRP A 58 -20.99 -10.50 -9.40
N LYS A 59 -19.67 -10.69 -9.56
CA LYS A 59 -18.89 -11.70 -8.82
C LYS A 59 -18.32 -11.17 -7.50
N LYS A 60 -18.38 -9.86 -7.28
CA LYS A 60 -17.83 -9.13 -6.12
C LYS A 60 -18.85 -8.13 -5.57
N ASN A 61 -18.75 -7.85 -4.28
CA ASN A 61 -19.58 -6.88 -3.59
C ASN A 61 -18.84 -5.56 -3.37
N LEU A 62 -19.60 -4.49 -3.12
CA LEU A 62 -19.05 -3.22 -2.68
C LEU A 62 -18.19 -3.41 -1.43
N GLY A 63 -16.98 -2.88 -1.48
CA GLY A 63 -15.97 -2.98 -0.44
C GLY A 63 -15.02 -4.18 -0.57
N ASP A 64 -15.28 -5.11 -1.49
CA ASP A 64 -14.38 -6.25 -1.73
C ASP A 64 -13.08 -5.80 -2.42
N PHE A 65 -11.99 -6.51 -2.11
CA PHE A 65 -10.74 -6.38 -2.84
C PHE A 65 -10.78 -7.23 -4.12
N VAL A 66 -10.25 -6.65 -5.19
CA VAL A 66 -10.26 -7.20 -6.55
C VAL A 66 -8.85 -7.18 -7.09
N GLU A 67 -8.43 -8.25 -7.75
CA GLU A 67 -7.16 -8.27 -8.49
C GLU A 67 -7.32 -7.83 -9.95
N SER A 68 -6.30 -7.18 -10.51
CA SER A 68 -6.22 -6.92 -11.96
C SER A 68 -6.36 -8.24 -12.75
N GLY A 69 -7.24 -8.21 -13.74
CA GLY A 69 -7.62 -9.36 -14.55
C GLY A 69 -8.70 -10.26 -13.94
N GLU A 70 -9.11 -10.05 -12.69
CA GLU A 70 -10.19 -10.81 -12.05
C GLU A 70 -11.54 -10.41 -12.66
N ILE A 71 -12.38 -11.39 -13.02
CA ILE A 71 -13.69 -11.15 -13.61
C ILE A 71 -14.63 -10.56 -12.56
N LEU A 72 -15.11 -9.34 -12.81
CA LEU A 72 -15.96 -8.61 -11.89
C LEU A 72 -17.45 -8.79 -12.15
N VAL A 73 -17.81 -8.83 -13.43
CA VAL A 73 -19.20 -8.86 -13.87
C VAL A 73 -19.31 -9.56 -15.21
N GLU A 74 -20.40 -10.31 -15.37
CA GLU A 74 -20.82 -10.89 -16.64
C GLU A 74 -21.92 -9.99 -17.25
N LEU A 75 -21.73 -9.62 -18.52
CA LEU A 75 -22.72 -8.91 -19.33
C LEU A 75 -23.33 -9.88 -20.33
N GLU A 76 -24.65 -9.84 -20.47
CA GLU A 76 -25.39 -10.69 -21.40
C GLU A 76 -25.93 -9.85 -22.56
N THR A 77 -25.65 -10.31 -23.78
CA THR A 77 -26.25 -9.77 -25.00
C THR A 77 -27.14 -10.84 -25.64
N ASP A 78 -27.90 -10.45 -26.66
CA ASP A 78 -28.71 -11.36 -27.50
C ASP A 78 -27.89 -12.47 -28.18
N LYS A 79 -26.56 -12.33 -28.27
CA LYS A 79 -25.69 -13.25 -29.01
C LYS A 79 -24.65 -13.95 -28.14
N VAL A 80 -24.09 -13.26 -27.16
CA VAL A 80 -22.95 -13.75 -26.36
C VAL A 80 -22.98 -13.21 -24.93
N VAL A 81 -22.39 -13.98 -24.02
CA VAL A 81 -22.03 -13.50 -22.67
C VAL A 81 -20.60 -12.97 -22.71
N LEU A 82 -20.39 -11.79 -22.15
CA LEU A 82 -19.11 -11.10 -22.09
C LEU A 82 -18.67 -10.99 -20.63
N GLU A 83 -17.46 -11.44 -20.33
CA GLU A 83 -16.85 -11.26 -19.02
C GLU A 83 -16.04 -9.96 -18.99
N VAL A 84 -16.26 -9.13 -17.97
CA VAL A 84 -15.52 -7.87 -17.82
C VAL A 84 -14.48 -8.03 -16.72
N PRO A 85 -13.19 -8.19 -17.05
CA PRO A 85 -12.13 -8.27 -16.06
C PRO A 85 -11.83 -6.89 -15.47
N SER A 86 -11.37 -6.89 -14.22
CA SER A 86 -10.90 -5.69 -13.56
C SER A 86 -9.68 -5.11 -14.29
N PRO A 87 -9.65 -3.81 -14.62
CA PRO A 87 -8.49 -3.19 -15.25
C PRO A 87 -7.27 -3.17 -14.30
N ASP A 88 -7.52 -2.99 -13.00
CA ASP A 88 -6.48 -2.81 -11.99
C ASP A 88 -6.84 -3.56 -10.69
N SER A 89 -5.86 -3.74 -9.81
CA SER A 89 -6.10 -4.29 -8.47
C SER A 89 -6.51 -3.16 -7.53
N GLY A 90 -7.63 -3.30 -6.83
CA GLY A 90 -8.15 -2.25 -5.96
C GLY A 90 -9.37 -2.69 -5.16
N LYS A 91 -9.88 -1.78 -4.34
CA LYS A 91 -11.12 -1.99 -3.60
C LYS A 91 -12.30 -1.51 -4.45
N LEU A 92 -13.31 -2.35 -4.62
CA LEU A 92 -14.53 -1.94 -5.31
C LEU A 92 -15.27 -0.91 -4.44
N VAL A 93 -15.36 0.34 -4.89
CA VAL A 93 -15.95 1.43 -4.08
C VAL A 93 -17.32 1.87 -4.54
N GLU A 94 -17.65 1.64 -5.81
CA GLU A 94 -18.96 2.00 -6.34
C GLU A 94 -19.34 1.06 -7.49
N ILE A 95 -20.62 0.68 -7.54
CA ILE A 95 -21.24 -0.07 -8.63
C ILE A 95 -22.38 0.82 -9.13
N TYR A 96 -22.37 1.13 -10.42
CA TYR A 96 -23.33 2.08 -11.02
C TYR A 96 -24.63 1.42 -11.47
N TYR A 97 -24.61 0.10 -11.72
CA TYR A 97 -25.72 -0.65 -12.30
C TYR A 97 -25.94 -1.98 -11.58
N ASN A 98 -27.19 -2.24 -11.22
CA ASN A 98 -27.58 -3.51 -10.60
C ASN A 98 -27.78 -4.61 -11.65
N ASN A 99 -27.92 -5.85 -11.20
CA ASN A 99 -28.30 -6.95 -12.08
C ASN A 99 -29.64 -6.64 -12.78
N SER A 100 -29.75 -7.06 -14.05
CA SER A 100 -30.87 -6.81 -14.96
C SER A 100 -31.00 -5.39 -15.51
N GLU A 101 -30.05 -4.49 -15.25
CA GLU A 101 -30.02 -3.16 -15.86
C GLU A 101 -29.28 -3.16 -17.21
N LEU A 102 -29.70 -2.26 -18.12
CA LEU A 102 -29.12 -2.10 -19.45
C LEU A 102 -27.96 -1.11 -19.44
N VAL A 103 -26.89 -1.47 -20.14
CA VAL A 103 -25.68 -0.67 -20.29
C VAL A 103 -25.23 -0.63 -21.74
N SER A 104 -24.80 0.54 -22.21
CA SER A 104 -24.26 0.74 -23.56
C SER A 104 -22.73 0.67 -23.55
N SER A 105 -22.13 0.45 -24.72
CA SER A 105 -20.68 0.34 -24.85
C SER A 105 -19.93 1.53 -24.22
N ARG A 106 -18.78 1.25 -23.57
CA ARG A 106 -17.89 2.20 -22.90
C ARG A 106 -18.46 2.92 -21.68
N GLN A 107 -19.71 2.67 -21.29
CA GLN A 107 -20.25 3.19 -20.03
C GLN A 107 -19.48 2.64 -18.83
N LYS A 108 -19.45 3.41 -17.74
CA LYS A 108 -18.77 3.03 -16.50
C LYS A 108 -19.67 2.07 -15.72
N LEU A 109 -19.19 0.87 -15.42
CA LEU A 109 -19.91 -0.14 -14.63
C LEU A 109 -19.65 0.00 -13.14
N ALA A 110 -18.40 0.28 -12.79
CA ALA A 110 -17.97 0.41 -11.41
C ALA A 110 -16.72 1.30 -11.29
N SER A 111 -16.47 1.73 -10.07
CA SER A 111 -15.25 2.42 -9.67
C SER A 111 -14.47 1.56 -8.70
N LEU A 112 -13.19 1.38 -9.02
CA LEU A 112 -12.22 0.75 -8.14
C LEU A 112 -11.32 1.82 -7.57
N ASP A 113 -11.25 1.85 -6.25
CA ASP A 113 -10.21 2.58 -5.54
C ASP A 113 -8.93 1.78 -5.60
N ILE A 114 -8.03 2.24 -6.47
CA ILE A 114 -6.70 1.64 -6.63
C ILE A 114 -5.66 2.37 -5.77
N SER A 115 -6.09 3.18 -4.79
CA SER A 115 -5.22 3.89 -3.83
C SER A 115 -4.45 2.96 -2.87
N ALA A 116 -4.33 1.67 -3.17
CA ALA A 116 -3.57 0.71 -2.39
C ALA A 116 -2.09 1.09 -2.21
N ILE A 117 -1.58 2.07 -2.96
CA ILE A 117 -0.37 2.85 -2.63
C ILE A 117 -0.64 4.30 -3.02
N ASN A 118 -0.95 5.17 -2.04
CA ASN A 118 -0.96 6.63 -2.22
C ASN A 118 0.27 7.05 -3.05
N LYS A 119 0.07 7.65 -4.22
CA LYS A 119 1.16 8.02 -5.15
C LYS A 119 2.26 8.90 -4.51
N ASN A 120 1.91 9.61 -3.44
CA ASN A 120 2.81 10.46 -2.66
C ASN A 120 3.53 9.73 -1.52
N LEU A 121 3.09 8.53 -1.16
CA LEU A 121 3.50 7.77 0.02
C LEU A 121 4.99 7.40 0.05
N ILE A 122 5.61 7.26 -1.11
CA ILE A 122 7.05 6.98 -1.21
C ILE A 122 7.83 8.28 -1.08
N LYS A 123 7.38 9.36 -1.75
CA LYS A 123 7.99 10.68 -1.63
C LYS A 123 7.91 11.25 -0.23
N GLU A 124 6.78 11.05 0.44
CA GLU A 124 6.56 11.40 1.83
C GLU A 124 7.59 10.74 2.75
N LYS A 125 7.79 9.43 2.57
CA LYS A 125 8.69 8.63 3.39
C LYS A 125 10.12 9.01 3.11
N ILE A 126 10.48 9.24 1.86
CA ILE A 126 11.80 9.73 1.48
C ILE A 126 12.10 11.09 2.12
N LYS A 127 11.13 12.00 2.20
CA LYS A 127 11.32 13.25 2.94
C LYS A 127 11.59 12.97 4.42
N GLY A 128 10.80 12.11 5.06
CA GLY A 128 11.07 11.67 6.43
C GLY A 128 12.46 11.05 6.58
N LEU A 129 12.90 10.20 5.65
CA LEU A 129 14.24 9.59 5.68
C LEU A 129 15.38 10.61 5.51
N LYS A 130 15.11 11.76 4.87
CA LYS A 130 16.07 12.88 4.80
C LYS A 130 16.16 13.62 6.13
N ASP A 131 15.03 13.76 6.82
CA ASP A 131 14.96 14.42 8.13
C ASP A 131 15.50 13.53 9.26
N PHE A 132 15.46 12.20 9.08
CA PHE A 132 15.87 11.17 10.04
C PHE A 132 16.84 10.15 9.38
N PRO A 133 18.11 10.53 9.12
CA PRO A 133 19.05 9.72 8.34
C PRO A 133 19.43 8.39 9.01
N GLU A 134 19.34 8.28 10.33
CA GLU A 134 19.54 7.05 11.10
C GLU A 134 18.56 5.93 10.71
N ILE A 135 17.37 6.28 10.20
CA ILE A 135 16.37 5.31 9.74
C ILE A 135 16.77 4.67 8.41
N ASN A 136 17.55 5.39 7.59
CA ASN A 136 18.10 4.91 6.32
C ASN A 136 19.56 4.42 6.45
N ALA A 137 20.05 4.27 7.67
CA ALA A 137 21.40 3.77 7.95
C ALA A 137 21.40 2.25 8.19
N THR A 138 22.60 1.69 8.33
CA THR A 138 22.83 0.28 8.64
C THR A 138 24.04 0.14 9.56
N ILE A 139 24.09 -0.96 10.31
CA ILE A 139 25.24 -1.33 11.14
C ILE A 139 26.10 -2.30 10.32
N ASP A 140 27.36 -1.94 10.10
CA ASP A 140 28.36 -2.77 9.45
C ASP A 140 29.55 -2.98 10.40
N GLY A 141 29.56 -4.12 11.09
CA GLY A 141 30.53 -4.37 12.15
C GLY A 141 30.38 -3.39 13.32
N GLU A 142 31.42 -2.57 13.53
CA GLU A 142 31.44 -1.50 14.54
C GLU A 142 31.03 -0.13 13.97
N ASP A 143 30.89 -0.02 12.64
CA ASP A 143 30.61 1.23 11.96
C ASP A 143 29.10 1.39 11.68
N ILE A 144 28.65 2.64 11.72
CA ILE A 144 27.31 3.03 11.26
C ILE A 144 27.45 3.65 9.88
N VAL A 145 26.81 3.02 8.89
CA VAL A 145 26.86 3.46 7.50
C VAL A 145 25.57 4.21 7.15
N TYR A 146 25.68 5.53 7.04
CA TYR A 146 24.61 6.41 6.56
C TYR A 146 24.56 6.43 5.03
N ARG A 147 23.36 6.25 4.47
CA ARG A 147 23.15 6.23 3.01
C ARG A 147 22.55 7.55 2.54
N ASN A 148 23.21 8.21 1.60
CA ASN A 148 22.70 9.42 0.94
C ASN A 148 21.98 9.11 -0.40
N TYR A 149 21.43 7.91 -0.50
CA TYR A 149 20.57 7.47 -1.58
C TYR A 149 19.37 6.74 -0.99
N PHE A 150 18.23 6.84 -1.67
CA PHE A 150 16.95 6.37 -1.13
C PHE A 150 16.44 5.19 -1.96
N ASN A 151 16.96 4.01 -1.64
CA ASN A 151 16.52 2.76 -2.24
C ASN A 151 15.39 2.17 -1.38
N ILE A 152 14.18 2.17 -1.91
CA ILE A 152 12.98 1.80 -1.15
C ILE A 152 12.49 0.43 -1.63
N ASN A 153 12.45 -0.55 -0.74
CA ASN A 153 11.77 -1.80 -1.01
C ASN A 153 10.27 -1.60 -0.89
N ILE A 154 9.53 -2.10 -1.88
CA ILE A 154 8.06 -2.12 -1.87
C ILE A 154 7.63 -3.58 -1.92
N ALA A 155 6.84 -3.98 -0.94
CA ALA A 155 6.28 -5.32 -0.92
C ALA A 155 5.26 -5.51 -2.05
N VAL A 156 5.47 -6.52 -2.91
CA VAL A 156 4.55 -6.92 -3.97
C VAL A 156 4.13 -8.38 -3.77
N SER A 157 2.85 -8.66 -4.01
CA SER A 157 2.32 -10.02 -3.89
C SER A 157 2.70 -10.86 -5.12
N THR A 158 3.11 -12.11 -4.89
CA THR A 158 3.40 -13.08 -5.95
C THR A 158 2.76 -14.43 -5.61
N PRO A 159 2.64 -15.36 -6.58
CA PRO A 159 2.14 -16.70 -6.31
C PRO A 159 2.96 -17.49 -5.28
N LYS A 160 4.25 -17.14 -5.09
CA LYS A 160 5.16 -17.78 -4.12
C LYS A 160 5.17 -17.07 -2.76
N GLY A 161 4.35 -16.03 -2.59
CA GLY A 161 4.30 -15.20 -1.39
C GLY A 161 4.75 -13.76 -1.65
N LEU A 162 5.08 -13.06 -0.59
CA LEU A 162 5.47 -11.65 -0.62
C LEU A 162 6.94 -11.50 -1.00
N VAL A 163 7.25 -10.66 -1.98
CA VAL A 163 8.62 -10.29 -2.34
C VAL A 163 8.77 -8.77 -2.34
N THR A 164 10.00 -8.28 -2.19
CA THR A 164 10.26 -6.87 -1.88
C THR A 164 11.25 -6.24 -2.88
N PRO A 165 10.85 -6.02 -4.14
CA PRO A 165 11.70 -5.34 -5.12
C PRO A 165 12.03 -3.90 -4.71
N VAL A 166 13.13 -3.39 -5.24
CA VAL A 166 13.80 -2.16 -4.83
C VAL A 166 13.61 -1.07 -5.87
N LEU A 167 12.94 0.01 -5.48
CA LEU A 167 12.98 1.28 -6.19
C LEU A 167 14.32 1.97 -5.93
N LYS A 168 15.30 1.72 -6.80
CA LYS A 168 16.64 2.32 -6.70
C LYS A 168 16.61 3.83 -6.99
N TYR A 169 17.16 4.65 -6.09
CA TYR A 169 17.18 6.12 -6.20
C TYR A 169 15.78 6.74 -6.33
N ALA A 170 14.83 6.28 -5.51
CA ALA A 170 13.44 6.71 -5.55
C ALA A 170 13.27 8.22 -5.28
N ASP A 171 14.25 8.88 -4.65
CA ASP A 171 14.27 10.32 -4.45
C ASP A 171 14.38 11.11 -5.76
N LYS A 172 15.08 10.54 -6.76
CA LYS A 172 15.32 11.16 -8.08
C LYS A 172 14.22 10.90 -9.10
N MET A 173 13.35 9.93 -8.85
CA MET A 173 12.26 9.57 -9.76
C MET A 173 11.11 10.60 -9.72
N SER A 174 10.38 10.78 -10.81
CA SER A 174 9.06 11.42 -10.72
C SER A 174 8.05 10.49 -10.04
N ILE A 175 6.89 11.02 -9.64
CA ILE A 175 5.79 10.20 -9.11
C ILE A 175 5.31 9.18 -10.16
N ILE A 176 5.29 9.58 -11.43
CA ILE A 176 4.87 8.74 -12.56
C ILE A 176 5.87 7.60 -12.77
N ASP A 177 7.17 7.87 -12.64
CA ASP A 177 8.21 6.83 -12.77
C ASP A 177 8.11 5.81 -11.64
N ILE A 178 7.85 6.27 -10.41
CA ILE A 178 7.65 5.41 -9.25
C ILE A 178 6.45 4.48 -9.49
N GLU A 179 5.31 5.04 -9.91
CA GLU A 179 4.10 4.28 -10.21
C GLU A 179 4.35 3.24 -11.31
N THR A 180 4.96 3.68 -12.41
CA THR A 180 5.28 2.81 -13.56
C THR A 180 6.16 1.64 -13.12
N LYS A 181 7.18 1.89 -12.29
CA LYS A 181 8.05 0.84 -11.78
C LYS A 181 7.35 -0.12 -10.83
N ILE A 182 6.49 0.37 -9.94
CA ILE A 182 5.74 -0.50 -9.02
C ILE A 182 4.78 -1.39 -9.81
N LYS A 183 4.11 -0.85 -10.83
CA LYS A 183 3.26 -1.63 -11.75
C LYS A 183 4.06 -2.70 -12.47
N ASP A 184 5.22 -2.35 -13.02
CA ASP A 184 6.14 -3.32 -13.63
C ASP A 184 6.56 -4.42 -12.63
N PHE A 185 6.97 -4.05 -11.42
CA PHE A 185 7.32 -5.01 -10.37
C PHE A 185 6.18 -5.94 -9.99
N ALA A 186 4.95 -5.44 -9.89
CA ALA A 186 3.78 -6.26 -9.61
C ALA A 186 3.50 -7.25 -10.75
N ILE A 187 3.55 -6.80 -12.01
CA ILE A 187 3.35 -7.65 -13.19
C ILE A 187 4.44 -8.72 -13.28
N ARG A 188 5.71 -8.34 -13.14
CA ARG A 188 6.83 -9.28 -13.16
C ARG A 188 6.81 -10.20 -11.95
N GLY A 189 6.42 -9.72 -10.78
CA GLY A 189 6.21 -10.51 -9.57
C GLY A 189 5.16 -11.60 -9.77
N LYS A 190 3.98 -11.24 -10.30
CA LYS A 190 2.91 -12.20 -10.62
C LYS A 190 3.38 -13.28 -11.61
N ASN A 191 4.26 -12.91 -12.54
CA ASN A 191 4.83 -13.79 -13.55
C ASN A 191 6.13 -14.51 -13.14
N ASN A 192 6.62 -14.36 -11.90
CA ASN A 192 7.92 -14.88 -11.43
C ASN A 192 9.12 -14.42 -12.30
N LYS A 193 9.09 -13.18 -12.80
CA LYS A 193 10.11 -12.56 -13.68
C LYS A 193 10.90 -11.43 -13.01
N LEU A 194 10.88 -11.36 -11.68
CA LEU A 194 11.78 -10.46 -10.94
C LEU A 194 13.19 -11.04 -10.97
N SER A 195 14.17 -10.20 -11.29
CA SER A 195 15.59 -10.54 -11.28
C SER A 195 16.20 -10.33 -9.89
N MET A 196 17.38 -10.88 -9.64
CA MET A 196 18.09 -10.60 -8.38
C MET A 196 18.46 -9.13 -8.24
N ASP A 197 18.78 -8.45 -9.34
CA ASP A 197 19.07 -7.01 -9.32
C ASP A 197 17.87 -6.17 -8.84
N ASP A 198 16.64 -6.65 -9.07
CA ASP A 198 15.43 -6.00 -8.58
C ASP A 198 15.26 -6.17 -7.06
N LEU A 199 15.84 -7.20 -6.44
CA LEU A 199 15.61 -7.55 -5.04
C LEU A 199 16.71 -7.03 -4.11
N GLU A 200 17.86 -6.62 -4.65
CA GLU A 200 19.04 -6.24 -3.89
C GLU A 200 19.25 -4.71 -3.76
N GLY A 201 20.02 -4.33 -2.73
CA GLY A 201 20.44 -2.94 -2.53
C GLY A 201 19.41 -2.05 -1.82
N GLY A 202 18.42 -2.65 -1.17
CA GLY A 202 17.40 -1.96 -0.38
C GLY A 202 17.96 -1.22 0.85
N GLY A 203 17.50 0.01 1.09
CA GLY A 203 17.83 0.81 2.28
C GLY A 203 16.72 0.85 3.33
N PHE A 204 15.47 0.90 2.88
CA PHE A 204 14.31 0.96 3.75
C PHE A 204 13.13 0.21 3.12
N THR A 205 12.38 -0.53 3.92
CA THR A 205 11.22 -1.29 3.43
C THR A 205 9.90 -0.63 3.82
N ILE A 206 9.00 -0.54 2.84
CA ILE A 206 7.59 -0.25 3.06
C ILE A 206 6.79 -1.51 2.72
N THR A 207 6.01 -1.99 3.69
CA THR A 207 5.14 -3.15 3.53
C THR A 207 3.70 -2.79 3.85
N ASN A 208 2.75 -3.33 3.09
CA ASN A 208 1.33 -3.10 3.30
C ASN A 208 0.67 -4.43 3.72
N GLY A 209 0.52 -4.64 5.03
CA GLY A 209 -0.23 -5.78 5.57
C GLY A 209 -1.75 -5.60 5.44
N GLY A 210 -2.22 -4.39 5.12
CA GLY A 210 -3.62 -4.08 4.96
C GLY A 210 -4.30 -4.80 3.80
N ILE A 211 -3.55 -5.18 2.77
CA ILE A 211 -4.05 -6.01 1.66
C ILE A 211 -4.52 -7.41 2.14
N PHE A 212 -3.98 -7.88 3.26
CA PHE A 212 -4.38 -9.13 3.91
C PHE A 212 -5.39 -8.92 5.04
N GLY A 213 -5.95 -7.72 5.16
CA GLY A 213 -6.89 -7.35 6.22
C GLY A 213 -6.24 -7.15 7.60
N SER A 214 -4.91 -7.12 7.69
CA SER A 214 -4.20 -6.92 8.97
C SER A 214 -4.58 -5.57 9.58
N MET A 215 -5.04 -5.60 10.83
CA MET A 215 -5.39 -4.38 11.57
C MET A 215 -4.15 -3.73 12.18
N LEU A 216 -3.29 -4.52 12.80
CA LEU A 216 -2.09 -4.09 13.50
C LEU A 216 -1.14 -5.30 13.54
N SER A 217 0.07 -5.14 13.03
CA SER A 217 1.10 -6.17 13.07
C SER A 217 2.48 -5.55 13.18
N THR A 218 3.39 -6.30 13.77
CA THR A 218 4.80 -5.94 13.90
C THR A 218 5.54 -6.35 12.62
N PRO A 219 5.89 -5.43 11.72
CA PRO A 219 6.69 -5.78 10.55
C PRO A 219 8.08 -6.26 11.00
N ILE A 220 8.65 -7.22 10.28
CA ILE A 220 9.96 -7.79 10.60
C ILE A 220 11.00 -7.09 9.73
N ILE A 221 12.04 -6.56 10.37
CA ILE A 221 13.16 -5.90 9.68
C ILE A 221 13.82 -6.91 8.75
N ASN A 222 14.17 -6.49 7.54
CA ASN A 222 14.95 -7.29 6.60
C ASN A 222 16.44 -6.88 6.68
N PRO A 223 17.32 -7.63 7.38
CA PRO A 223 18.73 -7.27 7.45
C PRO A 223 19.35 -7.16 6.05
N PRO A 224 20.28 -6.22 5.83
CA PRO A 224 20.96 -5.37 6.81
C PRO A 224 20.23 -4.04 7.11
N GLN A 225 18.97 -3.87 6.70
CA GLN A 225 18.24 -2.63 6.97
C GLN A 225 18.05 -2.42 8.47
N SER A 226 17.93 -1.16 8.89
CA SER A 226 17.71 -0.83 10.29
C SER A 226 16.25 -0.53 10.62
N ALA A 227 15.36 -0.40 9.63
CA ALA A 227 13.95 -0.17 9.87
C ALA A 227 13.03 -0.65 8.72
N ILE A 228 11.77 -0.92 9.07
CA ILE A 228 10.68 -1.25 8.15
C ILE A 228 9.38 -0.57 8.60
N LEU A 229 8.68 0.06 7.64
CA LEU A 229 7.37 0.66 7.88
C LEU A 229 6.25 -0.24 7.34
N GLY A 230 5.43 -0.74 8.26
CA GLY A 230 4.19 -1.45 7.99
C GLY A 230 2.99 -0.51 7.93
N ILE A 231 2.17 -0.67 6.90
CA ILE A 231 0.89 0.01 6.70
C ILE A 231 -0.21 -1.04 6.76
N HIS A 232 -1.30 -0.73 7.47
CA HIS A 232 -2.36 -1.68 7.79
C HIS A 232 -3.68 -1.33 7.11
N ALA A 233 -4.67 -2.21 7.28
CA ALA A 233 -5.96 -2.08 6.63
C ALA A 233 -6.64 -0.76 7.02
N ILE A 234 -7.10 -0.04 6.01
CA ILE A 234 -7.94 1.14 6.20
C ILE A 234 -9.35 0.65 6.56
N LYS A 235 -9.84 1.06 7.72
CA LYS A 235 -11.20 0.76 8.18
C LYS A 235 -11.82 2.00 8.77
N ASP A 236 -13.13 2.14 8.62
CA ASP A 236 -13.87 3.20 9.28
C ASP A 236 -13.82 3.00 10.80
N ARG A 237 -13.57 4.10 11.50
CA ARG A 237 -13.43 4.17 12.95
C ARG A 237 -14.10 5.44 13.46
N ALA A 238 -14.74 5.34 14.62
CA ALA A 238 -15.18 6.51 15.36
C ALA A 238 -13.96 7.18 15.99
N VAL A 239 -13.73 8.44 15.64
CA VAL A 239 -12.64 9.28 16.18
C VAL A 239 -13.24 10.57 16.74
N VAL A 240 -12.53 11.20 17.68
CA VAL A 240 -12.92 12.51 18.22
C VAL A 240 -12.09 13.59 17.52
N ILE A 241 -12.75 14.42 16.72
CA ILE A 241 -12.17 15.59 16.03
C ILE A 241 -12.95 16.82 16.49
N ASP A 242 -12.26 17.86 16.96
CA ASP A 242 -12.89 19.10 17.44
C ASP A 242 -14.04 18.88 18.43
N LYS A 243 -13.84 17.93 19.35
CA LYS A 243 -14.82 17.48 20.36
C LYS A 243 -16.11 16.86 19.79
N LYS A 244 -16.12 16.48 18.51
CA LYS A 244 -17.20 15.74 17.86
C LYS A 244 -16.76 14.31 17.54
N ILE A 245 -17.67 13.35 17.71
CA ILE A 245 -17.44 11.98 17.24
C ILE A 245 -17.76 11.95 15.74
N VAL A 246 -16.76 11.62 14.93
CA VAL A 246 -16.88 11.47 13.48
C VAL A 246 -16.46 10.06 13.10
N ILE A 247 -17.18 9.44 12.16
CA ILE A 247 -16.77 8.18 11.54
C ILE A 247 -15.90 8.53 10.35
N THR A 248 -14.65 8.09 10.36
CA THR A 248 -13.69 8.42 9.31
C THR A 248 -12.79 7.21 8.99
N PRO A 249 -12.31 7.08 7.74
CA PRO A 249 -11.29 6.09 7.40
C PRO A 249 -10.02 6.28 8.23
N MET A 250 -9.51 5.18 8.80
CA MET A 250 -8.32 5.19 9.64
C MET A 250 -7.42 3.98 9.32
N THR A 251 -6.11 4.19 9.35
CA THR A 251 -5.09 3.13 9.25
C THR A 251 -4.10 3.22 10.42
N TYR A 252 -3.37 2.13 10.65
CA TYR A 252 -2.25 2.08 11.58
C TYR A 252 -0.93 1.96 10.81
N LEU A 253 0.03 2.79 11.20
CA LEU A 253 1.43 2.68 10.85
C LEU A 253 2.16 1.94 11.96
N ALA A 254 3.06 1.04 11.58
CA ALA A 254 3.97 0.36 12.50
C ALA A 254 5.40 0.51 11.98
N LEU A 255 6.28 1.15 12.72
CA LEU A 255 7.71 1.23 12.39
C LEU A 255 8.45 0.27 13.30
N SER A 256 8.98 -0.82 12.75
CA SER A 256 9.97 -1.65 13.45
C SER A 256 11.36 -1.15 13.12
N TYR A 257 12.21 -1.03 14.13
CA TYR A 257 13.54 -0.45 14.01
C TYR A 257 14.55 -1.15 14.92
N ASP A 258 15.81 -1.13 14.51
CA ASP A 258 16.94 -1.62 15.31
C ASP A 258 17.36 -0.55 16.33
N HIS A 259 17.04 -0.80 17.59
CA HIS A 259 17.27 0.06 18.75
C HIS A 259 18.76 0.22 19.09
N ARG A 260 19.67 -0.52 18.43
CA ARG A 260 21.10 -0.23 18.47
C ARG A 260 21.46 1.05 17.71
N LEU A 261 20.64 1.43 16.73
CA LEU A 261 20.88 2.56 15.83
C LEU A 261 19.85 3.69 16.01
N ILE A 262 18.59 3.33 16.20
CA ILE A 262 17.46 4.27 16.21
C ILE A 262 16.86 4.26 17.63
N ASP A 263 16.85 5.41 18.31
CA ASP A 263 16.20 5.53 19.61
C ASP A 263 14.69 5.83 19.44
N GLY A 264 13.93 5.62 20.51
CA GLY A 264 12.47 5.76 20.51
C GLY A 264 11.99 7.16 20.12
N LYS A 265 12.79 8.19 20.39
CA LYS A 265 12.49 9.58 20.00
C LYS A 265 12.52 9.76 18.48
N GLU A 266 13.55 9.28 17.80
CA GLU A 266 13.74 9.36 16.36
C GLU A 266 12.65 8.55 15.65
N ALA A 267 12.40 7.33 16.11
CA ALA A 267 11.32 6.48 15.60
C ALA A 267 9.93 7.14 15.73
N ALA A 268 9.62 7.70 16.90
CA ALA A 268 8.35 8.40 17.13
C ALA A 268 8.23 9.67 16.28
N SER A 269 9.32 10.45 16.19
CA SER A 269 9.35 11.70 15.42
C SER A 269 9.19 11.45 13.92
N PHE A 270 9.81 10.39 13.39
CA PHE A 270 9.60 9.94 12.02
C PHE A 270 8.16 9.53 11.77
N LEU A 271 7.57 8.70 12.64
CA LEU A 271 6.16 8.30 12.51
C LEU A 271 5.22 9.50 12.53
N VAL A 272 5.42 10.45 13.46
CA VAL A 272 4.64 11.69 13.53
C VAL A 272 4.81 12.53 12.26
N THR A 273 6.02 12.64 11.74
CA THR A 273 6.30 13.35 10.48
C THR A 273 5.54 12.71 9.32
N VAL A 274 5.63 11.39 9.18
CA VAL A 274 4.90 10.63 8.15
C VAL A 274 3.39 10.77 8.32
N LYS A 275 2.85 10.67 9.55
CA LYS A 275 1.44 10.91 9.84
C LYS A 275 1.01 12.31 9.40
N ASN A 276 1.73 13.34 9.80
CA ASN A 276 1.37 14.72 9.50
C ASN A 276 1.34 14.97 7.98
N MET A 277 2.24 14.35 7.24
CA MET A 277 2.29 14.44 5.78
C MET A 277 1.11 13.70 5.13
N LEU A 278 0.77 12.51 5.64
CA LEU A 278 -0.40 11.75 5.19
C LEU A 278 -1.72 12.45 5.48
N GLU A 279 -1.82 13.11 6.64
CA GLU A 279 -3.02 13.84 7.02
C GLU A 279 -3.14 15.16 6.27
N ASN A 280 -2.04 15.76 5.78
CA ASN A 280 -2.01 17.09 5.16
C ASN A 280 -1.23 17.13 3.82
N PRO A 281 -1.72 16.46 2.76
CA PRO A 281 -1.00 16.35 1.49
C PRO A 281 -0.76 17.69 0.76
N ILE A 282 -1.59 18.72 1.01
CA ILE A 282 -1.46 20.04 0.38
C ILE A 282 -0.18 20.77 0.84
N ARG A 283 0.18 20.67 2.14
CA ARG A 283 1.40 21.31 2.67
C ARG A 283 2.64 20.79 1.96
N MET A 284 2.64 19.50 1.61
CA MET A 284 3.72 18.91 0.85
C MET A 284 3.86 19.47 -0.57
N LEU A 285 2.76 19.64 -1.31
CA LEU A 285 2.81 20.20 -2.67
C LEU A 285 3.42 21.60 -2.70
N LEU A 286 3.29 22.33 -1.59
CA LEU A 286 3.80 23.69 -1.43
C LEU A 286 5.24 23.75 -0.87
N ASN A 287 5.86 22.61 -0.53
CA ASN A 287 7.19 22.54 0.11
C ASN A 287 7.33 23.44 1.37
N ILE A 288 6.23 23.65 2.11
CA ILE A 288 6.16 24.45 3.34
C ILE A 288 5.60 23.65 4.52
#